data_AF-A0A821QKK0-F1
#
_entry.id   AF-A0A821QKK0-F1
#
_cell.length_a   1.000
_cell.length_b   1.000
_cell.length_c   1.000
_cell.angle_alpha   90.00
_cell.angle_beta   90.00
_cell.angle_gamma   90.00
#
_symmetry.space_group_name_H-M   'P 1'
#
loop_
_entity.id
_entity.type
_entity.pdbx_description
1 polymer ?
#
loop_
_entity_poly.entity_id
_entity_poly.type
_entity_poly.pdbx_seq_one_letter_code
_entity_poly.pdbx_strand_id
1 'polypeptide(L)'
;MISDGLVAYNGSRAQIEMKNDLCGPKSLYEEYYDANYFKWQKRHQMFQATHSDPTRWGRIKPEYTVLEIGCSAGAVLNTIKCAKKFCVEINFHAREYAAKTYNLTTFRCGAELAENAIH
;
A
#
# COMPACT_ATOMS: atom_id res chain seq x y z
N MET A 1 3.90 -9.63 -14.07
CA MET A 1 3.55 -8.20 -14.03
C MET A 1 2.23 -8.09 -13.27
N ILE A 2 2.29 -7.83 -11.96
CA ILE A 2 1.11 -7.37 -11.22
C ILE A 2 1.29 -5.86 -11.16
N SER A 3 0.34 -5.12 -11.72
CA SER A 3 0.43 -3.67 -11.88
C SER A 3 0.38 -2.98 -10.51
N ASP A 4 1.43 -2.23 -10.18
CA ASP A 4 1.43 -1.29 -9.08
C ASP A 4 0.31 -0.26 -9.31
N GLY A 5 -0.66 -0.21 -8.40
CA GLY A 5 -1.87 0.61 -8.53
C GLY A 5 -1.93 1.65 -7.42
N LEU A 6 -1.74 2.93 -7.76
CA LEU A 6 -1.99 4.05 -6.88
C LEU A 6 -3.39 4.61 -7.14
N VAL A 7 -4.23 4.67 -6.11
CA VAL A 7 -5.59 5.19 -6.17
C VAL A 7 -5.69 6.38 -5.23
N ALA A 8 -6.12 7.54 -5.72
CA ALA A 8 -6.33 8.74 -4.92
C ALA A 8 -7.79 9.20 -5.03
N TYR A 9 -8.42 9.54 -3.90
CA TYR A 9 -9.83 9.95 -3.87
C TYR A 9 -10.10 11.10 -2.89
N ASN A 10 -11.14 11.89 -3.21
CA ASN A 10 -11.58 13.06 -2.44
C ASN A 10 -13.02 12.89 -1.95
N GLY A 11 -13.23 12.06 -0.92
CA GLY A 11 -14.48 12.00 -0.16
C GLY A 11 -15.78 11.84 -0.98
N SER A 12 -16.12 10.59 -1.34
CA SER A 12 -17.44 9.93 -1.18
C SER A 12 -17.45 8.70 -2.10
N ARG A 13 -17.25 7.54 -1.47
CA ARG A 13 -17.26 6.18 -2.05
C ARG A 13 -16.33 5.95 -3.26
N ALA A 14 -15.11 5.52 -2.96
CA ALA A 14 -14.47 4.52 -3.81
C ALA A 14 -15.21 3.19 -3.60
N GLN A 15 -16.21 2.87 -4.42
CA GLN A 15 -16.73 1.50 -4.51
C GLN A 15 -15.67 0.67 -5.22
N ILE A 16 -14.71 0.17 -4.44
CA ILE A 16 -13.78 -0.84 -4.91
C ILE A 16 -14.52 -2.17 -4.73
N GLU A 17 -15.14 -2.69 -5.79
CA GLU A 17 -15.53 -4.11 -5.86
C GLU A 17 -14.26 -4.96 -5.93
N MET A 18 -13.61 -5.15 -4.77
CA MET A 18 -12.54 -6.10 -4.62
C MET A 18 -13.16 -7.46 -4.31
N LYS A 19 -13.00 -8.42 -5.22
CA LYS A 19 -13.45 -9.80 -5.01
C LYS A 19 -12.88 -10.33 -3.68
N ASN A 20 -13.76 -10.85 -2.84
CA ASN A 20 -13.49 -11.32 -1.47
C ASN A 20 -12.46 -12.46 -1.36
N ASP A 21 -12.01 -13.00 -2.48
CA ASP A 21 -11.18 -14.22 -2.53
C ASP A 21 -9.71 -13.99 -2.10
N LEU A 22 -9.26 -12.74 -1.98
CA LEU A 22 -7.87 -12.40 -1.65
C LEU A 22 -7.56 -12.34 -0.15
N CYS A 23 -8.56 -12.52 0.74
CA CYS A 23 -8.36 -12.49 2.19
C CYS A 23 -8.55 -13.85 2.88
N GLY A 24 -8.52 -14.96 2.13
CA GLY A 24 -8.59 -16.32 2.66
C GLY A 24 -7.41 -16.71 3.59
N PRO A 25 -7.42 -17.95 4.13
CA PRO A 25 -6.31 -18.47 4.93
C PRO A 25 -5.00 -18.36 4.17
N LYS A 26 -3.88 -18.20 4.88
CA LYS A 26 -2.50 -18.04 4.37
C LYS A 26 -2.35 -18.73 3.01
N SER A 27 -2.44 -17.94 1.95
CA SER A 27 -2.37 -18.49 0.59
C SER A 27 -0.91 -18.88 0.31
N LEU A 28 -0.69 -19.77 -0.66
CA LEU A 28 0.65 -20.08 -1.19
C LEU A 28 1.46 -18.80 -1.55
N TYR A 29 0.78 -17.67 -1.79
CA TYR A 29 1.42 -16.38 -2.02
C TYR A 29 2.06 -15.79 -0.77
N GLU A 30 1.46 -15.91 0.43
CA GLU A 30 2.08 -15.43 1.67
C GLU A 30 3.36 -16.19 2.04
N GLU A 31 3.46 -17.48 1.66
CA GLU A 31 4.68 -18.27 1.84
C GLU A 31 5.80 -17.80 0.90
N TYR A 32 5.47 -17.39 -0.32
CA TYR A 32 6.43 -16.81 -1.26
C TYR A 32 6.90 -15.41 -0.83
N TYR A 33 6.00 -14.59 -0.29
CA TYR A 33 6.28 -13.24 0.20
C TYR A 33 6.79 -13.25 1.65
N ASP A 34 7.92 -13.92 1.86
CA ASP A 34 8.56 -14.08 3.15
C ASP A 34 9.49 -12.91 3.54
N ALA A 35 10.23 -13.08 4.64
CA ALA A 35 11.22 -12.11 5.12
C ALA A 35 12.40 -11.93 4.14
N ASN A 36 12.78 -12.96 3.38
CA ASN A 36 13.90 -12.90 2.45
C ASN A 36 13.52 -12.12 1.20
N TYR A 37 12.32 -12.37 0.68
CA TYR A 37 11.72 -11.55 -0.37
C TYR A 37 11.68 -10.08 0.05
N PHE A 38 11.22 -9.79 1.27
CA PHE A 38 11.19 -8.43 1.80
C PHE A 38 12.58 -7.77 1.82
N LYS A 39 13.63 -8.49 2.25
CA LYS A 39 15.01 -7.94 2.23
C LYS A 39 15.46 -7.55 0.82
N TRP A 40 15.13 -8.36 -0.20
CA TRP A 40 15.41 -8.04 -1.59
C TRP A 40 14.57 -6.84 -2.07
N GLN A 41 13.27 -6.84 -1.79
CA GLN A 41 12.31 -5.82 -2.19
C GLN A 41 12.63 -4.45 -1.59
N LYS A 42 12.94 -4.40 -0.29
CA LYS A 42 13.30 -3.17 0.43
C LYS A 42 14.47 -2.45 -0.23
N ARG A 43 15.51 -3.17 -0.64
CA ARG A 43 16.68 -2.57 -1.32
C ARG A 43 16.29 -1.89 -2.63
N HIS A 44 15.45 -2.53 -3.44
CA HIS A 44 14.99 -1.99 -4.72
C HIS A 44 14.04 -0.80 -4.54
N GLN A 45 13.17 -0.85 -3.54
CA GLN A 45 12.19 0.21 -3.32
C GLN A 45 12.79 1.51 -2.78
N MET A 46 13.79 1.42 -1.90
CA MET A 46 14.49 2.63 -1.44
C MET A 46 15.15 3.38 -2.59
N PHE A 47 15.59 2.67 -3.64
CA PHE A 47 16.11 3.29 -4.86
C PHE A 47 15.01 3.91 -5.74
N GLN A 48 13.85 3.26 -5.85
CA GLN A 48 12.72 3.81 -6.63
C GLN A 48 12.14 5.06 -5.96
N ALA A 49 11.98 5.04 -4.64
CA ALA A 49 11.39 6.14 -3.88
C ALA A 49 12.18 7.46 -3.98
N THR A 50 13.48 7.43 -4.25
CA THR A 50 14.27 8.65 -4.47
C THR A 50 14.00 9.31 -5.83
N HIS A 51 13.42 8.57 -6.78
CA HIS A 51 13.13 9.03 -8.14
C HIS A 51 11.62 9.21 -8.40
N SER A 52 10.76 8.58 -7.60
CA SER A 52 9.31 8.65 -7.72
C SER A 52 8.71 9.49 -6.59
N ASP A 53 8.56 10.80 -6.82
CA ASP A 53 7.66 11.65 -6.03
C ASP A 53 6.40 11.95 -6.88
N PRO A 54 5.28 11.24 -6.65
CA PRO A 54 4.03 11.46 -7.37
C PRO A 54 3.44 12.86 -7.15
N THR A 55 3.75 13.52 -6.03
CA THR A 55 3.25 14.87 -5.73
C THR A 55 3.91 15.94 -6.58
N ARG A 56 5.13 15.68 -7.05
CA ARG A 56 5.84 16.56 -7.97
C ARG A 56 5.09 16.78 -9.29
N TRP A 57 4.18 15.87 -9.64
CA TRP A 57 3.35 15.96 -10.84
C TRP A 57 2.01 16.68 -10.62
N GLY A 58 1.74 17.18 -9.40
CA GLY A 58 0.52 17.95 -9.08
C GLY A 58 -0.79 17.15 -9.14
N ARG A 59 -0.72 15.82 -9.25
CA ARG A 59 -1.90 14.95 -9.40
C ARG A 59 -2.56 14.55 -8.08
N ILE A 60 -1.84 14.71 -6.96
CA ILE A 60 -2.30 14.36 -5.63
C ILE A 60 -2.36 15.64 -4.80
N LYS A 61 -3.53 15.91 -4.22
CA LYS A 61 -3.75 17.10 -3.40
C LYS A 61 -3.65 16.77 -1.90
N PRO A 62 -3.30 17.76 -1.05
CA PRO A 62 -3.19 17.55 0.39
C PRO A 62 -4.44 17.00 1.07
N GLU A 63 -5.63 17.27 0.53
CA GLU A 63 -6.91 16.83 1.08
C GLU A 63 -7.28 15.38 0.71
N TYR A 64 -6.55 14.75 -0.22
CA TYR A 64 -6.89 13.42 -0.70
C TYR A 64 -6.55 12.33 0.31
N THR A 65 -7.29 11.22 0.22
CA THR A 65 -6.85 9.95 0.76
C THR A 65 -6.22 9.14 -0.36
N VAL A 66 -5.05 8.56 -0.09
CA VAL A 66 -4.27 7.80 -1.07
C VAL A 66 -4.16 6.36 -0.61
N LEU A 67 -4.51 5.45 -1.51
CA LEU A 67 -4.37 4.01 -1.37
C LEU A 67 -3.31 3.52 -2.37
N GLU A 68 -2.33 2.77 -1.88
CA GLU A 68 -1.38 2.06 -2.73
C GLU A 68 -1.57 0.54 -2.57
N ILE A 69 -1.88 -0.13 -3.68
CA ILE A 69 -1.98 -1.60 -3.76
C ILE A 69 -0.63 -2.15 -4.19
N GLY A 70 -0.07 -3.09 -3.42
CA GLY A 70 1.31 -3.55 -3.60
C GLY A 70 2.32 -2.56 -3.01
N CYS A 71 1.96 -1.89 -1.92
CA CYS A 71 2.78 -0.83 -1.32
C CYS A 71 4.10 -1.31 -0.72
N SER A 72 4.27 -2.62 -0.48
CA SER A 72 5.48 -3.19 0.11
C SER A 72 5.88 -2.47 1.41
N ALA A 73 7.03 -1.80 1.44
CA ALA A 73 7.57 -1.10 2.60
C ALA A 73 6.99 0.30 2.77
N GLY A 74 6.18 0.78 1.82
CA GLY A 74 5.55 2.10 1.84
C GLY A 74 6.48 3.27 1.53
N ALA A 75 7.65 3.01 0.92
CA ALA A 75 8.66 4.05 0.69
C ALA A 75 8.17 5.16 -0.26
N VAL A 76 7.41 4.82 -1.30
CA VAL A 76 6.81 5.79 -2.24
C VAL A 76 5.63 6.50 -1.58
N LEU A 77 4.68 5.77 -1.01
CA LEU A 77 3.53 6.36 -0.29
C LEU A 77 3.95 7.33 0.83
N ASN A 78 5.09 7.08 1.47
CA ASN A 78 5.66 7.99 2.47
C ASN A 78 6.00 9.37 1.89
N THR A 79 6.47 9.48 0.65
CA THR A 79 6.82 10.76 0.02
C THR A 79 5.59 11.61 -0.32
N ILE A 80 4.42 10.97 -0.43
CA ILE A 80 3.19 11.63 -0.85
C ILE A 80 2.62 12.52 0.26
N LYS A 81 2.44 13.81 0.01
CA LYS A 81 1.74 14.75 0.88
C LYS A 81 0.23 14.69 0.64
N CYS A 82 -0.51 14.12 1.58
CA CYS A 82 -1.96 13.94 1.52
C CYS A 82 -2.54 13.76 2.94
N ALA A 83 -3.87 13.73 3.08
CA ALA A 83 -4.55 13.72 4.37
C ALA A 83 -4.48 12.35 5.05
N LYS A 84 -4.66 11.28 4.28
CA LYS A 84 -4.63 9.90 4.76
C LYS A 84 -3.93 8.99 3.75
N LYS A 85 -3.27 7.95 4.25
CA LYS A 85 -2.50 6.99 3.47
C LYS A 85 -2.86 5.57 3.88
N PHE A 86 -3.22 4.76 2.91
CA PHE A 86 -3.52 3.34 3.08
C PHE A 86 -2.60 2.50 2.21
N CYS A 87 -2.08 1.44 2.81
CA CYS A 87 -1.10 0.55 2.22
C CYS A 87 -1.67 -0.87 2.22
N VAL A 88 -1.99 -1.41 1.05
CA VAL A 88 -2.40 -2.81 0.90
C VAL A 88 -1.21 -3.62 0.40
N GLU A 89 -0.74 -4.56 1.21
CA GLU A 89 0.43 -5.40 0.91
C GLU A 89 0.22 -6.78 1.52
N ILE A 90 0.56 -7.85 0.81
CA ILE A 90 0.37 -9.23 1.29
C ILE A 90 1.52 -9.70 2.20
N ASN A 91 2.74 -9.18 2.01
CA ASN A 91 3.90 -9.50 2.83
C ASN A 91 3.79 -8.87 4.24
N PHE A 92 3.70 -9.73 5.26
CA PHE A 92 3.61 -9.29 6.67
C PHE A 92 4.81 -8.43 7.11
N HIS A 93 6.03 -8.81 6.73
CA HIS A 93 7.24 -8.08 7.14
C HIS A 93 7.31 -6.68 6.51
N ALA A 94 6.82 -6.56 5.27
CA ALA A 94 6.74 -5.29 4.59
C ALA A 94 5.70 -4.37 5.25
N ARG A 95 4.51 -4.90 5.58
CA ARG A 95 3.48 -4.18 6.34
C ARG A 95 3.98 -3.72 7.72
N GLU A 96 4.58 -4.61 8.49
CA GLU A 96 5.14 -4.26 9.81
C GLU A 96 6.17 -3.14 9.69
N TYR A 97 7.04 -3.20 8.68
CA TYR A 97 8.03 -2.16 8.45
C TYR A 97 7.37 -0.83 8.07
N ALA A 98 6.40 -0.83 7.17
CA ALA A 98 5.68 0.36 6.73
C ALA A 98 4.95 1.04 7.90
N ALA A 99 4.26 0.26 8.74
CA ALA A 99 3.59 0.76 9.93
C ALA A 99 4.58 1.35 10.95
N LYS A 100 5.66 0.63 11.29
CA LYS A 100 6.63 1.06 12.31
C LYS A 100 7.51 2.24 11.86
N THR A 101 7.89 2.27 10.58
CA THR A 101 8.88 3.24 10.07
C THR A 101 8.23 4.51 9.55
N TYR A 102 7.08 4.39 8.87
CA TYR A 102 6.43 5.50 8.19
C TYR A 102 5.06 5.85 8.78
N ASN A 103 4.67 5.19 9.87
CA ASN A 103 3.37 5.38 10.53
C ASN A 103 2.19 5.23 9.54
N LEU A 104 2.31 4.28 8.61
CA LEU A 104 1.28 4.01 7.61
C LEU A 104 0.23 3.05 8.18
N THR A 105 -1.03 3.32 7.85
CA THR A 105 -2.10 2.34 8.07
C THR A 105 -2.01 1.27 6.99
N THR A 106 -1.79 0.03 7.41
CA THR A 106 -1.55 -1.09 6.51
C THR A 106 -2.66 -2.13 6.62
N PHE A 107 -2.96 -2.77 5.50
CA PHE A 107 -3.95 -3.85 5.38
C PHE A 107 -3.34 -4.98 4.58
N ARG A 108 -3.67 -6.23 4.92
CA ARG A 108 -3.20 -7.40 4.16
C ARG A 108 -3.80 -7.47 2.76
N CYS A 109 -5.05 -7.06 2.65
CA CYS A 109 -5.88 -7.29 1.47
C CYS A 109 -6.93 -6.18 1.34
N GLY A 110 -7.65 -6.17 0.21
CA GLY A 110 -8.78 -5.26 -0.02
C GLY A 110 -9.96 -5.44 0.93
N ALA A 111 -10.26 -6.67 1.36
CA ALA A 111 -11.37 -6.94 2.28
C ALA A 111 -11.11 -6.33 3.66
N GLU A 112 -9.90 -6.51 4.20
CA GLU A 112 -9.48 -5.90 5.47
C GLU A 112 -9.53 -4.36 5.40
N LEU A 113 -9.14 -3.77 4.27
CA LEU A 113 -9.32 -2.34 4.02
C LEU A 113 -10.81 -1.95 4.07
N ALA A 114 -11.67 -2.68 3.36
CA ALA A 114 -13.10 -2.36 3.28
C ALA A 114 -13.80 -2.42 4.65
N GLU A 115 -13.39 -3.35 5.52
CA GLU A 115 -13.91 -3.49 6.88
C GLU A 115 -13.45 -2.36 7.82
N ASN A 116 -12.25 -1.79 7.60
CA ASN A 116 -11.60 -0.92 8.59
C ASN A 116 -11.47 0.55 8.16
N ALA A 117 -11.62 0.88 6.87
CA ALA A 117 -11.34 2.22 6.34
C ALA A 117 -12.59 3.04 5.95
N ILE A 118 -13.80 2.49 6.05
CA ILE A 118 -15.07 3.12 5.61
C ILE A 118 -15.87 3.74 6.79
N HIS A 119 -15.21 4.09 7.90
CA HIS A 119 -15.83 4.78 9.04
C HIS A 119 -15.21 6.15 9.32
#